data_AF-A0A832TPF1-F1
#
_entry.id   AF-A0A832TPF1-F1
#
_cell.length_a   1.000
_cell.length_b   1.000
_cell.length_c   1.000
_cell.angle_alpha   90.00
_cell.angle_beta   90.00
_cell.angle_gamma   90.00
#
_symmetry.space_group_name_H-M   'P 1'
#
loop_
_entity.id
_entity.type
_entity.pdbx_description
1 polymer ?
#
loop_
_entity_poly.entity_id
_entity_poly.type
_entity_poly.pdbx_seq_one_letter_code
_entity_poly.pdbx_strand_id
1 'polypeptide(L)'
;MIEKKHAEDELLSLSGIQHFHFCKRQWALIHIERQWEENLQTTEGRFLHERVDNPFLKECRGDVVLSRAFPLVSYQLGLYGMADVIEYIRSENGISLTGYEGLWKMRPVEYKRGKPKIDERDEVQLC
;
A
#
# COMPACT_ATOMS: atom_id res chain seq x y z
N MET A 1 -16.22 -15.01 20.39
CA MET A 1 -16.01 -15.82 19.17
C MET A 1 -14.54 -15.74 18.84
N ILE A 2 -13.84 -16.86 18.66
CA ILE A 2 -12.45 -16.82 18.20
C ILE A 2 -12.53 -16.56 16.69
N GLU A 3 -12.17 -15.36 16.25
CA GLU A 3 -12.03 -15.07 14.83
C GLU A 3 -10.92 -15.96 14.26
N LYS A 4 -11.28 -16.77 13.26
CA LYS A 4 -10.33 -17.60 12.53
C LYS A 4 -9.36 -16.67 11.80
N LYS A 5 -8.06 -16.81 12.10
CA LYS A 5 -6.99 -16.10 11.38
C LYS A 5 -6.51 -16.96 10.21
N HIS A 6 -6.12 -16.30 9.13
CA HIS A 6 -5.48 -16.92 7.97
C HIS A 6 -4.04 -17.32 8.29
N ALA A 7 -3.58 -18.41 7.69
CA ALA A 7 -2.17 -18.78 7.68
C ALA A 7 -1.38 -17.93 6.67
N GLU A 8 -0.05 -17.90 6.77
CA GLU A 8 0.81 -17.08 5.88
C GLU A 8 0.66 -17.45 4.40
N ASP A 9 0.48 -18.73 4.10
CA ASP A 9 0.28 -19.27 2.74
C ASP A 9 -1.14 -19.05 2.20
N GLU A 10 -2.08 -18.62 3.06
CA GLU A 10 -3.43 -18.20 2.66
C GLU A 10 -3.51 -16.69 2.35
N LEU A 11 -2.46 -15.91 2.62
CA LEU A 11 -2.49 -14.47 2.43
C LEU A 11 -2.46 -14.09 0.94
N LEU A 12 -3.34 -13.17 0.56
CA LEU A 12 -3.41 -12.60 -0.77
C LEU A 12 -2.79 -11.20 -0.80
N SER A 13 -2.20 -10.85 -1.95
CA SER A 13 -1.63 -9.51 -2.10
C SER A 13 -2.74 -8.45 -2.15
N LEU A 14 -2.57 -7.36 -1.41
CA LEU A 14 -3.45 -6.19 -1.41
C LEU A 14 -3.58 -5.59 -2.82
N SER A 15 -2.50 -5.59 -3.60
CA SER A 15 -2.53 -5.14 -4.99
C SER A 15 -3.44 -6.00 -5.87
N GLY A 16 -3.66 -7.26 -5.47
CA GLY A 16 -4.60 -8.17 -6.10
C GLY A 16 -6.04 -7.66 -6.12
N ILE A 17 -6.46 -6.83 -5.16
CA ILE A 17 -7.81 -6.26 -5.18
C ILE A 17 -8.02 -5.39 -6.43
N GLN A 18 -7.06 -4.52 -6.74
CA GLN A 18 -7.09 -3.69 -7.95
C GLN A 18 -7.07 -4.54 -9.22
N HIS A 19 -6.20 -5.56 -9.30
CA HIS A 19 -6.11 -6.44 -10.49
C HIS A 19 -7.43 -7.20 -10.70
N PHE A 20 -8.07 -7.66 -9.62
CA PHE A 20 -9.34 -8.37 -9.68
C PHE A 20 -10.47 -7.45 -10.14
N HIS A 21 -10.52 -6.23 -9.60
CA HIS A 21 -11.50 -5.22 -9.98
C HIS A 21 -11.35 -4.81 -11.45
N PHE A 22 -10.12 -4.68 -11.94
CA PHE A 22 -9.85 -4.41 -13.36
C PHE A 22 -10.29 -5.57 -14.26
N CYS A 23 -9.81 -6.78 -13.99
CA CYS A 23 -10.17 -7.98 -14.75
C CYS A 23 -9.78 -9.27 -14.03
N LYS A 24 -10.76 -10.13 -13.74
CA LYS A 24 -10.54 -11.44 -13.11
C LYS A 24 -9.54 -12.34 -13.87
N ARG A 25 -9.54 -12.28 -15.21
CA ARG A 25 -8.57 -13.01 -16.03
C ARG A 25 -7.15 -12.47 -15.83
N GLN A 26 -6.98 -11.15 -15.77
CA GLN A 26 -5.68 -10.55 -15.48
C GLN A 26 -5.23 -10.94 -14.07
N TRP A 27 -6.12 -10.90 -13.08
CA TRP A 27 -5.81 -11.35 -11.72
C TRP A 27 -5.30 -12.79 -11.69
N ALA A 28 -5.99 -13.72 -12.37
CA ALA A 28 -5.58 -15.12 -12.42
C ALA A 28 -4.21 -15.29 -13.11
N LEU A 29 -3.98 -14.58 -14.22
CA LEU A 29 -2.68 -14.61 -14.91
C LEU A 29 -1.55 -14.14 -13.99
N ILE A 30 -1.76 -13.06 -13.23
CA ILE A 30 -0.74 -12.48 -12.35
C ILE A 30 -0.52 -13.34 -11.09
N HIS A 31 -1.60 -13.70 -10.40
CA HIS A 31 -1.53 -14.24 -9.03
C HIS A 31 -1.57 -15.77 -8.97
N ILE A 32 -2.17 -16.45 -9.97
CA ILE A 32 -2.18 -17.93 -10.05
C ILE A 32 -1.07 -18.40 -10.99
N GLU A 33 -1.10 -17.94 -12.24
CA GLU A 33 -0.19 -18.42 -13.30
C GLU A 33 1.20 -17.75 -13.26
N ARG A 34 1.37 -16.73 -12.41
CA ARG A 34 2.61 -15.95 -12.24
C ARG A 34 3.14 -15.37 -13.56
N GLN A 35 2.24 -14.98 -14.45
CA GLN A 35 2.53 -14.34 -15.72
C GLN A 35 2.43 -12.82 -15.57
N TRP A 36 3.56 -12.14 -15.72
CA TRP A 36 3.64 -10.68 -15.75
C TRP A 36 4.62 -10.24 -16.83
N GLU A 37 4.20 -9.30 -17.67
CA GLU A 37 5.05 -8.67 -18.67
C GLU A 37 4.98 -7.16 -18.49
N GLU A 38 6.15 -6.53 -18.38
CA GLU A 38 6.25 -5.08 -18.29
C GLU A 38 5.87 -4.43 -19.61
N ASN A 39 5.15 -3.31 -19.52
CA ASN A 39 4.88 -2.43 -20.64
C ASN A 39 5.34 -1.00 -20.32
N LEU A 40 5.13 -0.07 -21.25
CA LEU A 40 5.52 1.32 -21.07
C LEU A 40 4.89 1.96 -19.82
N GLN A 41 3.61 1.71 -19.57
CA GLN A 41 2.88 2.32 -18.45
C GLN A 41 3.38 1.80 -17.10
N THR A 42 3.63 0.50 -16.99
CA THR A 42 4.15 -0.13 -15.76
C THR A 42 5.60 0.27 -15.52
N THR A 43 6.40 0.37 -16.58
CA THR A 43 7.78 0.85 -16.51
C THR A 43 7.87 2.30 -16.04
N GLU A 44 7.06 3.19 -16.62
CA GLU A 44 7.02 4.59 -16.19
C GLU A 44 6.43 4.75 -14.77
N GLY A 45 5.49 3.87 -14.39
CA GLY A 45 5.01 3.75 -13.01
C GLY A 45 6.16 3.41 -12.06
N ARG A 46 6.97 2.41 -12.39
CA ARG A 46 8.15 2.03 -11.60
C ARG A 46 9.13 3.19 -11.39
N PHE A 47 9.40 3.99 -12.43
CA PHE A 47 10.23 5.19 -12.27
C PHE A 47 9.60 6.25 -11.37
N LEU A 48 8.28 6.42 -11.41
CA LEU A 48 7.59 7.32 -10.47
C LEU A 48 7.74 6.81 -9.02
N HIS A 49 7.65 5.49 -8.82
CA HIS A 49 7.70 4.89 -7.49
C HIS A 49 9.11 4.79 -6.90
N GLU A 50 10.18 4.94 -7.69
CA GLU A 50 11.57 4.78 -7.25
C GLU A 50 11.92 5.55 -5.96
N ARG A 51 11.35 6.74 -5.77
CA ARG A 51 11.55 7.54 -4.54
C ARG A 51 10.71 7.04 -3.35
N VAL A 52 9.47 6.59 -3.58
CA VAL A 52 8.58 6.12 -2.51
C VAL A 52 8.88 4.67 -2.11
N ASP A 53 9.48 3.90 -3.00
CA ASP A 53 9.94 2.52 -2.77
C ASP A 53 11.24 2.44 -1.97
N ASN A 54 11.84 3.58 -1.59
CA ASN A 54 13.03 3.61 -0.77
C ASN A 54 12.69 3.76 0.73
N PRO A 55 12.70 2.68 1.52
CA PRO A 55 12.32 2.71 2.93
C PRO A 55 13.32 3.47 3.81
N PHE A 56 14.53 3.74 3.32
CA PHE A 56 15.58 4.43 4.07
C PHE A 56 15.49 5.95 3.97
N LEU A 57 14.69 6.48 3.05
CA LEU A 57 14.43 7.92 2.95
C LEU A 57 13.51 8.38 4.07
N LYS A 58 14.12 8.76 5.19
CA LYS A 58 13.43 9.42 6.30
C LYS A 58 13.24 10.90 5.96
N GLU A 59 12.00 11.36 6.07
CA GLU A 59 11.66 12.76 5.88
C GLU A 59 10.78 13.23 7.03
N CYS A 60 11.21 14.30 7.69
CA CYS A 60 10.49 14.97 8.75
C CYS A 60 10.41 16.45 8.37
N ARG A 61 9.20 17.00 8.31
CA ARG A 61 8.92 18.41 7.99
C ARG A 61 7.95 18.97 9.00
N GLY A 62 8.48 19.59 10.06
CA GLY A 62 7.67 20.14 11.13
C GLY A 62 6.77 19.08 11.76
N ASP A 63 5.47 19.23 11.57
CA ASP A 63 4.43 18.35 12.12
C ASP A 63 4.07 17.15 11.24
N VAL A 64 4.93 16.81 10.27
CA VAL A 64 4.75 15.66 9.38
C VAL A 64 6.00 14.76 9.38
N VAL A 65 5.79 13.47 9.61
CA VAL A 65 6.80 12.42 9.46
C VAL A 65 6.35 11.44 8.37
N LEU A 66 7.26 11.06 7.47
CA LEU A 66 6.96 10.14 6.38
C LEU A 66 7.66 8.80 6.58
N SER A 67 6.91 7.72 6.45
CA SER A 67 7.45 6.36 6.23
C SER A 67 7.08 5.90 4.83
N ARG A 68 7.98 5.14 4.21
CA ARG A 68 7.96 4.75 2.79
C ARG A 68 8.13 3.26 2.67
N ALA A 69 7.55 2.65 1.64
CA ALA A 69 7.56 1.21 1.44
C ALA A 69 7.25 0.49 2.77
N PHE A 70 6.07 0.78 3.31
CA PHE A 70 5.66 0.31 4.63
C PHE A 70 4.99 -1.08 4.50
N PRO A 71 5.58 -2.16 5.05
CA PRO A 71 5.03 -3.49 4.92
C PRO A 71 3.74 -3.62 5.75
N LEU A 72 2.71 -4.19 5.13
CA LEU A 72 1.41 -4.43 5.73
C LEU A 72 1.10 -5.93 5.75
N VAL A 73 0.54 -6.39 6.87
CA VAL A 73 -0.01 -7.74 7.00
C VAL A 73 -1.23 -7.72 7.90
N SER A 74 -2.29 -8.39 7.46
CA SER A 74 -3.50 -8.64 8.26
C SER A 74 -3.89 -10.10 8.13
N TYR A 75 -3.56 -10.88 9.16
CA TYR A 75 -4.00 -12.28 9.27
C TYR A 75 -5.51 -12.42 9.46
N GLN A 76 -6.19 -11.38 9.94
CA GLN A 76 -7.64 -11.38 10.07
C GLN A 76 -8.32 -11.22 8.71
N LEU A 77 -7.78 -10.36 7.84
CA LEU A 77 -8.31 -10.13 6.49
C LEU A 77 -7.72 -11.06 5.43
N GLY A 78 -6.63 -11.76 5.74
CA GLY A 78 -5.93 -12.60 4.78
C GLY A 78 -5.16 -11.79 3.73
N LEU A 79 -4.66 -10.61 4.10
CA LEU A 79 -4.01 -9.68 3.16
C LEU A 79 -2.59 -9.34 3.57
N TYR A 80 -1.70 -9.22 2.58
CA TYR A 80 -0.36 -8.66 2.74
C TYR A 80 -0.05 -7.67 1.62
N GLY A 81 0.88 -6.75 1.85
CA GLY A 81 1.27 -5.80 0.81
C GLY A 81 2.32 -4.81 1.28
N MET A 82 2.56 -3.82 0.43
CA MET A 82 3.43 -2.69 0.69
C MET A 82 2.62 -1.42 0.45
N ALA A 83 2.52 -0.54 1.45
CA ALA A 83 1.99 0.80 1.23
C ALA A 83 3.11 1.73 0.76
N ASP A 84 2.82 2.58 -0.23
CA ASP A 84 3.80 3.52 -0.78
C ASP A 84 4.31 4.46 0.32
N VAL A 85 3.40 5.19 0.96
CA VAL A 85 3.71 6.16 2.01
C VAL A 85 2.70 6.08 3.15
N ILE A 86 3.21 6.17 4.37
CA ILE A 86 2.42 6.49 5.55
C ILE A 86 2.83 7.88 6.04
N GLU A 87 1.89 8.82 5.97
CA GLU A 87 2.01 10.14 6.57
C GLU A 87 1.60 10.07 8.03
N TYR A 88 2.47 10.57 8.92
CA TYR A 88 2.17 10.76 10.31
C TYR A 88 2.07 12.25 10.58
N ILE A 89 0.87 12.71 10.95
CA ILE A 89 0.59 14.13 11.19
C ILE A 89 0.38 14.33 12.69
N ARG A 90 1.07 15.31 13.30
CA ARG A 90 0.93 15.58 14.74
C ARG A 90 -0.55 15.85 15.09
N SER A 91 -1.04 15.15 16.11
CA SER A 91 -2.44 15.22 16.52
C SER A 91 -2.61 14.73 17.95
N GLU A 92 -3.49 15.37 18.72
CA GLU A 92 -3.84 14.93 20.09
C GLU A 92 -4.51 13.55 20.11
N ASN A 93 -5.14 13.13 19.01
CA ASN A 93 -5.82 11.84 18.84
C ASN A 93 -5.03 10.89 17.95
N GLY A 94 -3.76 10.67 18.28
CA GLY A 94 -2.82 9.86 17.50
C GLY A 94 -2.17 8.72 18.28
N ILE A 95 -1.17 8.09 17.66
CA ILE A 95 -0.30 7.08 18.27
C ILE A 95 1.06 7.68 18.61
N SER A 96 1.79 7.08 19.56
CA SER A 96 3.18 7.43 19.81
C SER A 96 4.08 6.80 18.74
N LEU A 97 5.11 7.54 18.32
CA LEU A 97 6.12 7.07 17.38
C LEU A 97 7.49 7.05 18.04
N THR A 98 8.23 5.97 17.87
CA THR A 98 9.58 5.85 18.43
C THR A 98 10.50 6.94 17.88
N GLY A 99 11.09 7.74 18.78
CA GLY A 99 11.99 8.82 18.41
C GLY A 99 11.31 10.15 18.07
N TYR A 100 9.99 10.27 18.24
CA TYR A 100 9.24 11.51 18.03
C TYR A 100 8.39 11.84 19.24
N GLU A 101 8.41 13.10 19.67
CA GLU A 101 7.57 13.57 20.76
C GLU A 101 6.13 13.78 20.30
N GLY A 102 5.19 13.64 21.24
CA GLY A 102 3.76 13.85 21.01
C GLY A 102 3.06 12.64 20.38
N LEU A 103 1.83 12.88 19.92
CA LEU A 103 0.98 11.90 19.28
C LEU A 103 0.81 12.23 17.79
N TRP A 104 0.66 11.19 16.99
CA TRP A 104 0.70 11.27 15.53
C TRP A 104 -0.42 10.47 14.90
N LYS A 105 -1.26 11.10 14.09
CA LYS A 105 -2.31 10.43 13.33
C LYS A 105 -1.71 9.85 12.05
N MET A 106 -1.92 8.56 11.86
CA MET A 106 -1.46 7.82 10.69
C MET A 106 -2.42 8.02 9.51
N ARG A 107 -1.88 8.26 8.31
CA ARG A 107 -2.63 8.43 7.07
C ARG A 107 -1.92 7.69 5.92
N PRO A 108 -2.47 6.58 5.41
CA PRO A 108 -1.96 5.94 4.21
C PRO A 108 -2.09 6.86 3.00
N VAL A 109 -1.08 6.86 2.14
CA VAL A 109 -1.04 7.60 0.88
C VAL A 109 -0.53 6.66 -0.21
N GLU A 110 -1.36 6.44 -1.21
CA GLU A 110 -1.03 5.67 -2.42
C GLU A 110 -0.72 6.66 -3.56
N TYR A 111 0.41 6.49 -4.22
CA TYR A 111 0.80 7.27 -5.38
C TYR A 111 0.29 6.59 -6.64
N LYS A 112 -0.41 7.34 -7.49
CA LYS A 112 -0.82 6.87 -8.82
C LYS A 112 -0.30 7.80 -9.90
N ARG A 113 0.18 7.20 -10.99
CA ARG A 113 0.61 7.95 -12.18
C ARG A 113 -0.56 8.27 -13.09
N GLY A 114 -0.64 9.53 -13.51
CA GLY A 114 -1.56 9.98 -14.54
C GLY A 114 -2.91 10.45 -13.98
N LYS A 115 -3.95 10.37 -14.81
CA LYS A 115 -5.30 10.77 -14.41
C LYS A 115 -5.95 9.66 -13.58
N PRO A 116 -6.79 10.02 -12.58
CA PRO A 116 -7.66 9.07 -11.90
C PRO A 116 -8.41 8.21 -12.91
N LYS A 117 -8.59 6.95 -12.55
CA LYS A 117 -9.37 6.02 -13.36
C LYS A 117 -10.86 6.39 -13.27
N ILE A 118 -11.61 6.00 -14.30
CA ILE A 118 -13.06 6.28 -14.40
C ILE A 118 -13.85 5.48 -13.35
N ASP A 119 -13.29 4.34 -12.96
CA ASP A 119 -13.78 3.43 -11.93
C ASP A 119 -12.94 3.53 -10.66
N GLU A 120 -13.43 2.88 -9.60
CA GLU A 120 -12.85 2.92 -8.24
C GLU A 120 -11.56 2.12 -8.10
N ARG A 121 -10.98 1.59 -9.20
CA ARG A 121 -9.85 0.64 -9.13
C ARG A 121 -8.57 1.22 -8.50
N ASP A 122 -8.41 2.53 -8.51
CA ASP A 122 -7.31 3.18 -7.78
C ASP A 122 -7.63 3.31 -6.27
N GLU A 123 -8.91 3.43 -5.93
CA GLU A 123 -9.42 3.69 -4.57
C GLU A 123 -9.56 2.40 -3.76
N VAL A 124 -9.81 1.25 -4.39
CA VAL A 124 -10.00 -0.04 -3.68
C VAL A 124 -8.79 -0.51 -2.85
N GLN A 125 -7.63 0.12 -2.99
CA GLN A 125 -6.44 -0.13 -2.18
C GLN A 125 -6.33 0.78 -0.94
N LEU A 126 -7.13 1.85 -0.89
CA LEU A 126 -7.23 2.79 0.21
C LEU A 126 -8.54 2.57 0.98
N CYS A 127 -8.57 2.97 2.26
CA CYS A 127 -9.73 2.89 3.14
C CYS A 127 -10.18 4.28 3.57
#